data_AF-A0AAE0G2A4-F1
#
_entry.id   AF-A0AAE0G2A4-F1
#
_cell.length_a   1.000
_cell.length_b   1.000
_cell.length_c   1.000
_cell.angle_alpha   90.00
_cell.angle_beta   90.00
_cell.angle_gamma   90.00
#
_symmetry.space_group_name_H-M   'P 1'
#
loop_
_entity.id
_entity.type
_entity.pdbx_description
1 polymer ?
#
loop_
_entity_poly.entity_id
_entity_poly.type
_entity_poly.pdbx_seq_one_letter_code
_entity_poly.pdbx_strand_id
1 'polypeptide(L)'
;MPLLRGDFSLNAANVIAAAEFLQQGLQRLAPTHDLNASQIQQLALGLGPEQAGQLECVVHQHLPVFHTEHCVFCRFLSDGNSYQDCGHPCEENTVHLRDSNGADHLVLADMGCRNTVFNAKAQSGAHHIEELRQAGVRHFRIELVDEPASKVVPLLEGYAEVLAGTKSVAELWGWMETLPDANGRMHGVTSGSLENRVERDRESFRKANAQ
;
A
#
# COMPACT_ATOMS: atom_id res chain seq x y z
N MET A 1 -6.22 -0.27 29.89
CA MET A 1 -5.77 -1.30 28.92
C MET A 1 -5.06 -0.59 27.77
N PRO A 2 -4.05 -1.20 27.12
CA PRO A 2 -3.37 -0.59 25.98
C PRO A 2 -4.33 -0.43 24.79
N LEU A 3 -4.05 0.55 23.92
CA LEU A 3 -4.80 0.72 22.67
C LEU A 3 -4.46 -0.47 21.74
N LEU A 4 -5.46 -1.25 21.34
CA LEU A 4 -5.29 -2.37 20.41
C LEU A 4 -5.69 -1.94 18.99
N ARG A 5 -4.83 -2.22 18.02
CA ARG A 5 -5.07 -1.95 16.60
C ARG A 5 -4.89 -3.24 15.81
N GLY A 6 -5.85 -3.58 14.96
CA GLY A 6 -5.75 -4.68 14.02
C GLY A 6 -5.32 -4.16 12.66
N ASP A 7 -4.31 -4.80 12.08
CA ASP A 7 -3.79 -4.40 10.78
C ASP A 7 -4.40 -5.20 9.62
N PHE A 8 -4.12 -4.80 8.38
CA PHE A 8 -4.66 -5.41 7.15
C PHE A 8 -4.49 -6.94 7.10
N SER A 9 -3.45 -7.47 7.75
CA SER A 9 -3.12 -8.89 7.82
C SER A 9 -4.14 -9.75 8.58
N LEU A 10 -5.07 -9.13 9.34
CA LEU A 10 -6.20 -9.83 9.94
C LEU A 10 -7.28 -10.23 8.92
N ASN A 11 -7.15 -9.82 7.65
CA ASN A 11 -8.05 -10.17 6.57
C ASN A 11 -9.52 -9.77 6.82
N ALA A 12 -9.72 -8.57 7.39
CA ALA A 12 -11.05 -7.99 7.56
C ALA A 12 -11.64 -7.59 6.20
N ALA A 13 -12.23 -8.58 5.50
CA ALA A 13 -12.73 -8.45 4.13
C ALA A 13 -14.25 -8.28 4.03
N ASN A 14 -14.98 -8.40 5.14
CA ASN A 14 -16.44 -8.27 5.17
C ASN A 14 -16.93 -7.76 6.55
N VAL A 15 -18.18 -7.31 6.58
CA VAL A 15 -18.81 -6.68 7.75
C VAL A 15 -18.81 -7.60 8.97
N ILE A 16 -19.06 -8.90 8.79
CA ILE A 16 -19.12 -9.87 9.90
C ILE A 16 -17.75 -9.99 10.56
N ALA A 17 -16.69 -10.22 9.77
CA ALA A 17 -15.33 -10.33 10.28
C ALA A 17 -14.86 -9.03 10.94
N ALA A 18 -15.12 -7.88 10.31
CA ALA A 18 -14.72 -6.59 10.85
C ALA A 18 -15.45 -6.27 12.17
N ALA A 19 -16.76 -6.53 12.25
CA ALA A 19 -17.54 -6.32 13.46
C ALA A 19 -17.05 -7.20 14.62
N GLU A 20 -16.74 -8.47 14.34
CA GLU A 20 -16.19 -9.41 15.33
C GLU A 20 -14.86 -8.90 15.90
N PHE A 21 -13.92 -8.49 15.05
CA PHE A 21 -12.63 -7.95 15.50
C PHE A 21 -12.78 -6.68 16.35
N LEU A 22 -13.69 -5.77 15.98
CA LEU A 22 -13.98 -4.57 16.77
C LEU A 22 -14.63 -4.92 18.12
N GLN A 23 -15.55 -5.89 18.16
CA GLN A 23 -16.19 -6.36 19.39
C GLN A 23 -15.20 -7.02 20.37
N GLN A 24 -14.14 -7.64 19.85
CA GLN A 24 -13.05 -8.19 20.67
C GLN A 24 -12.14 -7.12 21.30
N GLY A 25 -12.43 -5.82 21.08
CA GLY A 25 -11.77 -4.71 21.77
C GLY A 25 -10.70 -3.99 20.95
N LEU A 26 -10.63 -4.23 19.64
CA LEU A 26 -9.84 -3.38 18.76
C LEU A 26 -10.45 -1.98 18.68
N GLN A 27 -9.61 -0.96 18.80
CA GLN A 27 -10.03 0.44 18.66
C GLN A 27 -9.88 0.95 17.22
N ARG A 28 -8.97 0.34 16.46
CA ARG A 28 -8.70 0.63 15.05
C ARG A 28 -8.59 -0.68 14.31
N LEU A 29 -9.18 -0.74 13.12
CA LEU A 29 -9.07 -1.88 12.23
C LEU A 29 -8.76 -1.41 10.81
N ALA A 30 -7.61 -1.82 10.27
CA ALA A 30 -7.32 -1.63 8.86
C ALA A 30 -8.00 -2.74 8.03
N PRO A 31 -8.80 -2.39 7.01
CA PRO A 31 -9.33 -3.38 6.06
C PRO A 31 -8.19 -4.10 5.31
N THR A 32 -8.46 -5.30 4.79
CA THR A 32 -7.51 -6.02 3.93
C THR A 32 -7.22 -5.25 2.64
N HIS A 33 -6.04 -5.48 2.05
CA HIS A 33 -5.68 -4.99 0.72
C HIS A 33 -6.45 -5.65 -0.43
N ASP A 34 -7.18 -6.74 -0.17
CA ASP A 34 -8.00 -7.41 -1.18
C ASP A 34 -9.26 -6.62 -1.57
N LEU A 35 -9.64 -5.60 -0.78
CA LEU A 35 -10.81 -4.79 -1.03
C LEU A 35 -10.46 -3.57 -1.89
N ASN A 36 -11.25 -3.35 -2.94
CA ASN A 36 -11.25 -2.06 -3.64
C ASN A 36 -11.97 -0.97 -2.81
N ALA A 37 -11.86 0.30 -3.23
CA ALA A 37 -12.43 1.40 -2.48
C ALA A 37 -13.95 1.33 -2.31
N SER A 38 -14.67 0.83 -3.32
CA SER A 38 -16.12 0.64 -3.25
C SER A 38 -16.49 -0.42 -2.22
N GLN A 39 -15.75 -1.53 -2.16
CA GLN A 39 -15.96 -2.57 -1.16
C GLN A 39 -15.64 -2.09 0.26
N ILE A 40 -14.57 -1.28 0.43
CA ILE A 40 -14.27 -0.64 1.72
C ILE A 40 -15.41 0.31 2.13
N GLN A 41 -15.96 1.08 1.19
CA GLN A 41 -17.11 1.94 1.44
C GLN A 41 -18.35 1.12 1.88
N GLN A 42 -18.65 0.01 1.20
CA GLN A 42 -19.76 -0.86 1.59
C GLN A 42 -19.53 -1.52 2.96
N LEU A 43 -18.29 -1.91 3.26
CA LEU A 43 -17.89 -2.40 4.58
C LEU A 43 -18.18 -1.36 5.67
N ALA A 44 -17.76 -0.12 5.46
CA ALA A 44 -17.99 0.98 6.40
C ALA A 44 -19.50 1.23 6.60
N LEU A 45 -20.28 1.30 5.52
CA LEU A 45 -21.74 1.47 5.59
C LEU A 45 -22.41 0.33 6.36
N GLY A 46 -21.99 -0.92 6.13
CA GLY A 46 -22.55 -2.09 6.80
C GLY A 46 -22.21 -2.18 8.30
N LEU A 47 -21.09 -1.60 8.73
CA LEU A 47 -20.70 -1.48 10.14
C LEU A 47 -21.46 -0.38 10.88
N GLY A 48 -22.03 0.58 10.15
CA GLY A 48 -22.66 1.77 10.73
C GLY A 48 -21.65 2.81 11.25
N PRO A 49 -22.10 4.02 11.56
CA PRO A 49 -21.23 5.20 11.72
C PRO A 49 -20.23 5.09 12.89
N GLU A 50 -20.59 4.41 13.97
CA GLU A 50 -19.72 4.24 15.15
C GLU A 50 -18.53 3.32 14.85
N GLN A 51 -18.79 2.15 14.26
CA GLN A 51 -17.75 1.18 13.92
C GLN A 51 -17.00 1.58 12.65
N ALA A 52 -17.65 2.24 11.69
CA ALA A 52 -16.97 2.84 10.53
C ALA A 52 -15.91 3.87 10.96
N GLY A 53 -16.17 4.64 12.01
CA GLY A 53 -15.21 5.58 12.59
C GLY A 53 -13.94 4.92 13.15
N GLN A 54 -13.98 3.61 13.42
CA GLN A 54 -12.85 2.81 13.89
C GLN A 54 -12.04 2.19 12.74
N LEU A 55 -12.50 2.30 11.49
CA LEU A 55 -11.72 1.85 10.35
C LEU A 55 -10.55 2.80 10.09
N GLU A 56 -9.38 2.20 9.82
CA GLU A 56 -8.16 2.88 9.38
C GLU A 56 -7.83 2.49 7.94
N CYS A 57 -8.27 3.29 6.98
CA CYS A 57 -8.06 2.98 5.56
C CYS A 57 -6.67 3.44 5.11
N VAL A 58 -5.88 2.53 4.55
CA VAL A 58 -4.60 2.87 3.91
C VAL A 58 -4.87 3.54 2.57
N VAL A 59 -4.54 4.82 2.45
CA VAL A 59 -4.81 5.63 1.25
C VAL A 59 -3.55 6.02 0.49
N HIS A 60 -2.38 5.65 0.99
CA HIS A 60 -1.13 5.76 0.25
C HIS A 60 -0.17 4.66 0.68
N GLN A 61 0.34 3.88 -0.25
CA GLN A 61 1.28 2.79 0.04
C GLN A 61 1.92 2.25 -1.24
N HIS A 62 3.13 1.70 -1.15
CA HIS A 62 3.61 0.76 -2.16
C HIS A 62 3.19 -0.65 -1.75
N LEU A 63 2.36 -1.32 -2.57
CA LEU A 63 1.96 -2.70 -2.28
C LEU A 63 3.11 -3.69 -2.57
N PRO A 64 3.38 -4.66 -1.68
CA PRO A 64 4.25 -5.79 -1.97
C PRO A 64 3.75 -6.57 -3.20
N VAL A 65 4.64 -6.83 -4.15
CA VAL A 65 4.35 -7.59 -5.37
C VAL A 65 4.84 -9.03 -5.23
N PHE A 66 5.98 -9.22 -4.59
CA PHE A 66 6.63 -10.52 -4.51
C PHE A 66 7.44 -10.67 -3.22
N HIS A 67 7.39 -11.86 -2.64
CA HIS A 67 8.28 -12.26 -1.56
C HIS A 67 9.15 -13.43 -2.03
N THR A 68 10.42 -13.42 -1.68
CA THR A 68 11.37 -14.48 -2.05
C THR A 68 12.29 -14.84 -0.90
N GLU A 69 12.59 -16.14 -0.77
CA GLU A 69 13.63 -16.64 0.14
C GLU A 69 15.04 -16.55 -0.48
N HIS A 70 15.15 -16.11 -1.74
CA HIS A 70 16.42 -15.82 -2.38
C HIS A 70 16.83 -14.36 -2.13
N CYS A 71 17.84 -14.16 -1.27
CA CYS A 71 18.35 -12.82 -0.95
C CYS A 71 19.23 -12.25 -2.08
N VAL A 72 18.70 -11.27 -2.82
CA VAL A 72 19.43 -10.61 -3.92
C VAL A 72 20.62 -9.81 -3.39
N PHE A 73 20.53 -9.27 -2.17
CA PHE A 73 21.65 -8.56 -1.53
C PHE A 73 22.83 -9.49 -1.29
N CYS A 74 22.60 -10.64 -0.63
CA CYS A 74 23.63 -11.64 -0.40
C CYS A 74 24.24 -12.14 -1.72
N ARG A 75 23.38 -12.40 -2.72
CA ARG A 75 23.81 -12.97 -4.00
C ARG A 75 24.67 -12.04 -4.84
N PHE A 76 24.39 -10.74 -4.84
CA PHE A 76 25.00 -9.78 -5.77
C PHE A 76 25.93 -8.76 -5.12
N LEU A 77 25.82 -8.56 -3.80
CA LEU A 77 26.57 -7.54 -3.06
C LEU A 77 27.47 -8.15 -1.97
N SER A 78 27.67 -9.47 -1.98
CA SER A 78 28.50 -10.18 -1.00
C SER A 78 29.21 -11.37 -1.64
N ASP A 79 30.32 -11.80 -1.02
CA ASP A 79 31.02 -13.04 -1.36
C ASP A 79 30.46 -14.27 -0.61
N GLY A 80 29.60 -14.05 0.39
CA GLY A 80 28.89 -15.09 1.14
C GLY A 80 27.67 -15.64 0.40
N ASN A 81 27.13 -16.76 0.87
CA ASN A 81 25.98 -17.43 0.25
C ASN A 81 24.79 -17.67 1.19
N SER A 82 24.87 -17.18 2.43
CA SER A 82 23.85 -17.31 3.46
C SER A 82 23.77 -16.05 4.33
N TYR A 83 22.75 -15.98 5.19
CA TYR A 83 22.65 -14.89 6.17
C TYR A 83 23.80 -14.88 7.21
N GLN A 84 24.51 -16.00 7.37
CA GLN A 84 25.57 -16.14 8.37
C GLN A 84 26.88 -15.49 7.94
N ASP A 85 27.11 -15.41 6.62
CA ASP A 85 28.40 -15.03 6.02
C ASP A 85 28.29 -13.89 5.00
N CYS A 86 27.08 -13.39 4.73
CA CYS A 86 26.90 -12.31 3.75
C CYS A 86 27.36 -10.93 4.23
N GLY A 87 27.58 -10.73 5.53
CA GLY A 87 27.96 -9.43 6.08
C GLY A 87 26.84 -8.37 6.05
N HIS A 88 25.59 -8.77 5.84
CA HIS A 88 24.39 -7.93 5.87
C HIS A 88 24.41 -6.67 4.96
N PRO A 89 24.79 -6.78 3.68
CA PRO A 89 24.83 -5.62 2.76
C PRO A 89 23.48 -4.92 2.60
N CYS A 90 22.37 -5.59 2.93
CA CYS A 90 21.03 -5.01 2.94
C CYS A 90 20.83 -3.88 3.95
N GLU A 91 21.68 -3.75 4.98
CA GLU A 91 21.54 -2.69 5.98
C GLU A 91 22.10 -1.34 5.52
N GLU A 92 23.03 -1.35 4.55
CA GLU A 92 23.73 -0.15 4.08
C GLU A 92 23.41 0.21 2.63
N ASN A 93 22.74 -0.68 1.89
CA ASN A 93 22.46 -0.51 0.47
C ASN A 93 20.96 -0.46 0.19
N THR A 94 20.54 0.53 -0.60
CA THR A 94 19.21 0.58 -1.22
C THR A 94 19.27 -0.10 -2.59
N VAL A 95 18.42 -1.09 -2.82
CA VAL A 95 18.39 -1.86 -4.08
C VAL A 95 17.00 -1.80 -4.69
N HIS A 96 16.96 -1.54 -5.99
CA HIS A 96 15.76 -1.63 -6.82
C HIS A 96 15.96 -2.63 -7.95
N LEU A 97 14.93 -3.42 -8.24
CA LEU A 97 14.86 -4.24 -9.46
C LEU A 97 14.20 -3.43 -10.56
N ARG A 98 14.86 -3.32 -11.71
CA ARG A 98 14.30 -2.62 -12.87
C ARG A 98 13.59 -3.58 -13.81
N ASP A 99 12.34 -3.29 -14.12
CA ASP A 99 11.57 -4.07 -15.09
C ASP A 99 11.93 -3.72 -16.55
N SER A 100 11.36 -4.45 -17.51
CA SER A 100 11.58 -4.20 -18.94
C SER A 100 11.02 -2.85 -19.44
N ASN A 101 10.12 -2.24 -18.68
CA ASN A 101 9.53 -0.93 -18.98
C ASN A 101 10.30 0.22 -18.30
N GLY A 102 11.35 -0.09 -17.54
CA GLY A 102 12.20 0.89 -16.85
C GLY A 102 11.69 1.34 -15.48
N ALA A 103 10.64 0.70 -14.94
CA ALA A 103 10.14 0.95 -13.59
C ALA A 103 11.06 0.31 -12.54
N ASP A 104 11.30 1.03 -11.44
CA ASP A 104 12.23 0.61 -10.39
C ASP A 104 11.42 0.12 -9.18
N HIS A 105 11.59 -1.15 -8.83
CA HIS A 105 10.87 -1.82 -7.76
C HIS A 105 11.77 -1.96 -6.54
N LEU A 106 11.49 -1.24 -5.46
CA LEU A 106 12.26 -1.34 -4.22
C LEU A 106 12.29 -2.78 -3.71
N VAL A 107 13.47 -3.22 -3.28
CA VAL A 107 13.66 -4.49 -2.59
C VAL A 107 14.09 -4.21 -1.15
N LEU A 108 13.38 -4.78 -0.19
CA LEU A 108 13.78 -4.79 1.21
C LEU A 108 14.01 -6.21 1.70
N ALA A 109 15.06 -6.40 2.48
CA ALA A 109 15.30 -7.65 3.20
C ALA A 109 14.69 -7.58 4.61
N ASP A 110 13.97 -8.61 5.02
CA ASP A 110 13.54 -8.77 6.41
C ASP A 110 14.63 -9.44 7.29
N MET A 111 14.38 -9.55 8.59
CA MET A 111 15.29 -10.19 9.55
C MET A 111 15.56 -11.68 9.26
N GLY A 112 14.71 -12.33 8.46
CA GLY A 112 14.90 -13.69 7.99
C GLY A 112 15.64 -13.77 6.64
N CYS A 113 16.21 -12.66 6.17
CA CYS A 113 16.82 -12.50 4.85
C CYS A 113 15.90 -12.84 3.68
N ARG A 114 14.58 -12.77 3.87
CA ARG A 114 13.61 -12.83 2.79
C ARG A 114 13.51 -11.47 2.16
N ASN A 115 13.37 -11.42 0.85
CA ASN A 115 13.25 -10.15 0.15
C ASN A 115 11.80 -9.90 -0.24
N THR A 116 11.33 -8.70 0.05
CA THR A 116 10.04 -8.17 -0.40
C THR A 116 10.31 -7.16 -1.51
N VAL A 117 9.69 -7.39 -2.66
CA VAL A 117 9.73 -6.48 -3.81
C VAL A 117 8.43 -5.70 -3.83
N PHE A 118 8.53 -4.37 -3.83
CA PHE A 118 7.38 -3.47 -3.82
C PHE A 118 7.02 -2.98 -5.23
N ASN A 119 5.78 -2.56 -5.44
CA ASN A 119 5.39 -1.88 -6.68
C ASN A 119 6.22 -0.60 -6.86
N ALA A 120 6.62 -0.28 -8.09
CA ALA A 120 7.37 0.94 -8.39
C ALA A 120 6.54 2.21 -8.17
N LYS A 121 5.24 2.16 -8.47
CA LYS A 121 4.30 3.26 -8.21
C LYS A 121 3.60 3.05 -6.88
N ALA A 122 3.50 4.11 -6.07
CA ALA A 122 2.62 4.08 -4.92
C ALA A 122 1.16 4.00 -5.37
N GLN A 123 0.38 3.22 -4.65
CA GLN A 123 -1.07 3.23 -4.72
C GLN A 123 -1.61 4.41 -3.92
N SER A 124 -2.47 5.25 -4.50
CA SER A 124 -3.18 6.32 -3.80
C SER A 124 -4.70 6.14 -3.89
N GLY A 125 -5.36 6.28 -2.74
CA GLY A 125 -6.81 6.33 -2.59
C GLY A 125 -7.37 7.76 -2.51
N ALA A 126 -6.61 8.79 -2.92
CA ALA A 126 -7.02 10.20 -2.77
C ALA A 126 -8.40 10.49 -3.39
N HIS A 127 -8.73 9.87 -4.52
CA HIS A 127 -10.04 9.98 -5.18
C HIS A 127 -11.22 9.45 -4.34
N HIS A 128 -10.96 8.57 -3.37
CA HIS A 128 -11.99 7.90 -2.58
C HIS A 128 -12.13 8.44 -1.16
N ILE A 129 -11.30 9.42 -0.76
CA ILE A 129 -11.30 9.98 0.60
C ILE A 129 -12.68 10.50 0.99
N GLU A 130 -13.33 11.26 0.10
CA GLU A 130 -14.62 11.87 0.43
C GLU A 130 -15.74 10.81 0.53
N GLU A 131 -15.76 9.83 -0.37
CA GLU A 131 -16.72 8.71 -0.34
C GLU A 131 -16.59 7.88 0.94
N LEU A 132 -15.36 7.59 1.35
CA LEU A 132 -15.04 6.87 2.60
C LEU A 132 -15.43 7.72 3.83
N ARG A 133 -15.16 9.02 3.80
CA ARG A 133 -15.53 9.95 4.88
C ARG A 133 -17.04 10.02 5.04
N GLN A 134 -17.79 10.09 3.94
CA GLN A 134 -19.26 10.05 3.96
C GLN A 134 -19.79 8.71 4.49
N ALA A 135 -19.10 7.59 4.21
CA ALA A 135 -19.43 6.28 4.76
C ALA A 135 -19.07 6.09 6.25
N GLY A 136 -18.47 7.09 6.89
CA GLY A 136 -18.17 7.08 8.32
C GLY A 136 -16.70 6.88 8.68
N VAL A 137 -15.81 6.63 7.71
CA VAL A 137 -14.36 6.48 7.97
C VAL A 137 -13.76 7.79 8.49
N ARG A 138 -12.92 7.70 9.51
CA ARG A 138 -12.27 8.88 10.14
C ARG A 138 -10.75 8.78 10.21
N HIS A 139 -10.19 7.61 9.93
CA HIS A 139 -8.75 7.40 9.99
C HIS A 139 -8.23 6.98 8.62
N PHE A 140 -7.27 7.74 8.14
CA PHE A 140 -6.59 7.52 6.87
C PHE A 140 -5.11 7.33 7.17
N ARG A 141 -4.53 6.24 6.69
CA ARG A 141 -3.13 5.89 6.89
C ARG A 141 -2.33 6.12 5.62
N ILE A 142 -1.15 6.69 5.80
CA ILE A 142 -0.12 6.88 4.78
C ILE A 142 1.04 5.98 5.18
N GLU A 143 1.40 5.06 4.29
CA GLU A 143 2.57 4.19 4.42
C GLU A 143 3.60 4.60 3.38
N LEU A 144 4.83 4.78 3.84
CA LEU A 144 5.95 5.24 3.04
C LEU A 144 7.05 4.21 3.16
N VAL A 145 7.72 3.93 2.04
CA VAL A 145 8.79 2.93 2.00
C VAL A 145 9.91 3.31 1.03
N ASP A 146 9.59 4.06 -0.02
CA ASP A 146 10.55 4.39 -1.08
C ASP A 146 10.59 5.90 -1.42
N GLU A 147 9.74 6.70 -0.79
CA GLU A 147 9.64 8.12 -1.01
C GLU A 147 10.85 8.85 -0.38
N PRO A 148 11.53 9.77 -1.10
CA PRO A 148 12.60 10.56 -0.52
C PRO A 148 12.12 11.39 0.67
N ALA A 149 12.97 11.55 1.68
CA ALA A 149 12.68 12.34 2.89
C ALA A 149 12.16 13.76 2.58
N SER A 150 12.66 14.38 1.49
CA SER A 150 12.22 15.72 1.05
C SER A 150 10.79 15.77 0.53
N LYS A 151 10.18 14.63 0.20
CA LYS A 151 8.80 14.50 -0.30
C LYS A 151 7.80 14.10 0.78
N VAL A 152 8.28 13.56 1.89
CA VAL A 152 7.43 13.08 3.00
C VAL A 152 6.52 14.19 3.54
N VAL A 153 7.09 15.33 3.94
CA VAL A 153 6.30 16.44 4.50
C VAL A 153 5.29 16.99 3.49
N PRO A 154 5.68 17.36 2.25
CA PRO A 154 4.73 17.80 1.23
C PRO A 154 3.59 16.80 0.93
N LEU A 155 3.89 15.50 0.96
CA LEU A 155 2.90 14.45 0.73
C LEU A 155 1.86 14.43 1.86
N LEU A 156 2.32 14.44 3.12
CA LEU A 156 1.46 14.45 4.29
C LEU A 156 0.60 15.72 4.36
N GLU A 157 1.20 16.88 4.09
CA GLU A 157 0.49 18.16 3.99
C GLU A 157 -0.56 18.12 2.88
N GLY A 158 -0.23 17.57 1.72
CA GLY A 158 -1.15 17.42 0.60
C GLY A 158 -2.41 16.61 0.97
N TYR A 159 -2.24 15.46 1.63
CA TYR A 159 -3.39 14.69 2.14
C TYR A 159 -4.17 15.44 3.22
N ALA A 160 -3.48 16.13 4.14
CA ALA A 160 -4.13 16.91 5.18
C ALA A 160 -4.98 18.06 4.61
N GLU A 161 -4.48 18.76 3.60
CA GLU A 161 -5.19 19.84 2.90
C GLU A 161 -6.40 19.31 2.12
N VAL A 162 -6.31 18.13 1.50
CA VAL A 162 -7.47 17.46 0.89
C VAL A 162 -8.53 17.13 1.94
N LEU A 163 -8.12 16.58 3.08
CA LEU A 163 -9.03 16.29 4.21
C LEU A 163 -9.65 17.56 4.82
N ALA A 164 -8.90 18.68 4.82
CA ALA A 164 -9.37 19.98 5.27
C ALA A 164 -10.23 20.72 4.23
N GLY A 165 -10.28 20.24 2.99
CA GLY A 165 -10.98 20.89 1.87
C GLY A 165 -10.29 22.14 1.34
N THR A 166 -9.01 22.36 1.66
CA THR A 166 -8.23 23.52 1.22
C THR A 166 -7.43 23.26 -0.06
N LYS A 167 -7.28 21.98 -0.47
CA LYS A 167 -6.69 21.54 -1.74
C LYS A 167 -7.63 20.54 -2.40
N SER A 168 -7.79 20.64 -3.72
CA SER A 168 -8.58 19.65 -4.46
C SER A 168 -7.80 18.34 -4.64
N VAL A 169 -8.53 17.23 -4.79
CA VAL A 169 -7.92 15.93 -5.09
C VAL A 169 -7.12 15.97 -6.40
N ALA A 170 -7.60 16.71 -7.41
CA ALA A 170 -6.92 16.83 -8.70
C ALA A 170 -5.55 17.53 -8.56
N GLU A 171 -5.45 18.55 -7.72
CA GLU A 171 -4.18 19.22 -7.43
C GLU A 171 -3.21 18.30 -6.70
N LEU A 172 -3.67 17.57 -5.68
CA LEU A 172 -2.83 16.59 -4.99
C LEU A 172 -2.37 15.48 -5.96
N TRP A 173 -3.29 14.94 -6.75
CA TRP A 173 -2.98 13.88 -7.71
C TRP A 173 -1.96 14.31 -8.75
N GLY A 174 -2.15 15.48 -9.38
CA GLY A 174 -1.20 16.00 -10.37
C GLY A 174 0.19 16.26 -9.77
N TRP A 175 0.28 16.65 -8.51
CA TRP A 175 1.56 16.71 -7.81
C TRP A 175 2.15 15.30 -7.54
N MET A 176 1.33 14.35 -7.10
CA MET A 176 1.75 12.98 -6.82
C MET A 176 2.23 12.22 -8.07
N GLU A 177 1.75 12.58 -9.26
CA GLU A 177 2.28 12.07 -10.54
C GLU A 177 3.77 12.40 -10.73
N THR A 178 4.28 13.39 -9.98
CA THR A 178 5.68 13.80 -9.97
C THR A 178 6.48 13.20 -8.80
N LEU A 179 5.97 12.17 -8.12
CA LEU A 179 6.72 11.52 -7.04
C LEU A 179 7.88 10.67 -7.60
N PRO A 180 9.11 10.89 -7.11
CA PRO A 180 10.24 10.02 -7.38
C PRO A 180 10.33 8.85 -6.39
N ASP A 181 11.02 7.79 -6.78
CA ASP A 181 11.61 6.81 -5.84
C ASP A 181 12.82 7.39 -5.09
N ALA A 182 13.42 6.59 -4.20
CA ALA A 182 14.61 6.95 -3.44
C ALA A 182 15.84 7.23 -4.32
N ASN A 183 15.86 6.73 -5.56
CA ASN A 183 16.91 6.98 -6.55
C ASN A 183 16.66 8.22 -7.41
N GLY A 184 15.56 8.95 -7.18
CA GLY A 184 15.21 10.17 -7.91
C GLY A 184 14.49 9.94 -9.24
N ARG A 185 14.05 8.72 -9.56
CA ARG A 185 13.30 8.41 -10.78
C ARG A 185 11.81 8.56 -10.58
N MET A 186 11.18 9.21 -11.55
CA MET A 186 9.78 9.60 -11.48
C MET A 186 8.88 8.42 -11.86
N HIS A 187 8.18 7.84 -10.89
CA HIS A 187 7.19 6.77 -11.13
C HIS A 187 5.75 7.28 -10.95
N GLY A 188 5.56 8.27 -10.07
CA GLY A 188 4.26 8.81 -9.71
C GLY A 188 3.38 7.80 -8.97
N VAL A 189 2.07 7.98 -9.08
CA VAL A 189 1.07 7.16 -8.38
C VAL A 189 0.11 6.45 -9.31
N THR A 190 -0.63 5.48 -8.76
CA THR A 190 -1.75 4.80 -9.41
C THR A 190 -2.86 4.55 -8.40
N SER A 191 -4.11 4.33 -8.83
CA SER A 191 -5.16 3.87 -7.91
C SER A 191 -5.00 2.38 -7.58
N GLY A 192 -4.25 1.63 -8.40
CA GLY A 192 -3.96 0.22 -8.19
C GLY A 192 -5.21 -0.63 -7.98
N SER A 193 -5.23 -1.38 -6.88
CA SER A 193 -6.34 -2.24 -6.44
C SER A 193 -7.57 -1.49 -5.93
N LEU A 194 -7.46 -0.19 -5.62
CA LEU A 194 -8.59 0.60 -5.14
C LEU A 194 -9.59 0.95 -6.25
N GLU A 195 -9.15 0.90 -7.50
CA GLU A 195 -10.03 1.04 -8.66
C GLU A 195 -11.04 -0.11 -8.75
N ASN A 196 -12.31 0.22 -8.92
CA ASN A 196 -13.33 -0.77 -9.27
C ASN A 196 -13.21 -1.13 -10.75
N ARG A 197 -12.36 -2.12 -11.06
CA ARG A 197 -12.22 -2.66 -12.41
C ARG A 197 -13.30 -3.72 -12.61
N VAL A 198 -14.15 -3.52 -13.62
CA VAL A 198 -15.06 -4.56 -14.09
C VAL A 198 -14.22 -5.79 -14.44
N GLU A 199 -14.54 -6.94 -13.85
CA GLU A 199 -13.88 -8.19 -14.20
C GLU A 199 -13.93 -8.37 -15.71
N ARG A 200 -12.75 -8.56 -16.30
CA ARG A 200 -12.65 -8.85 -17.73
C ARG A 200 -13.41 -10.12 -18.03
N ASP A 201 -14.28 -10.08 -19.03
CA ASP A 201 -14.97 -11.27 -19.50
C ASP A 201 -13.94 -12.36 -19.84
N ARG A 202 -14.23 -13.60 -19.46
CA ARG A 202 -13.39 -14.78 -19.76
C ARG A 202 -13.04 -14.86 -21.24
N GLU A 203 -13.91 -14.38 -22.13
CA GLU A 203 -13.68 -14.36 -23.57
C GLU A 203 -12.59 -13.34 -24.01
N SER A 204 -12.29 -12.34 -23.18
CA SER A 204 -11.30 -11.29 -23.46
C SER A 204 -9.87 -11.66 -23.07
N PHE A 205 -9.66 -12.79 -22.38
CA PHE A 205 -8.32 -13.26 -22.06
C PHE A 205 -7.65 -13.82 -23.33
N ARG A 206 -6.37 -13.47 -23.55
CA ARG A 206 -5.57 -14.10 -24.60
C ARG A 206 -5.57 -15.61 -24.35
N LYS A 207 -6.08 -16.39 -25.33
CA LYS A 207 -5.99 -17.84 -25.30
C LYS A 207 -4.54 -18.22 -25.10
N ALA A 208 -4.25 -19.04 -24.08
CA ALA A 208 -2.93 -19.57 -23.88
C ALA A 208 -2.50 -20.28 -25.17
N ASN A 209 -1.40 -19.83 -25.76
CA ASN A 209 -0.80 -20.54 -26.87
C ASN A 209 -0.29 -21.86 -26.29
N ALA A 210 -0.98 -22.96 -26.60
CA ALA A 210 -0.45 -24.29 -26.39
C ALA A 210 0.79 -24.42 -27.28
N GLN A 211 1.97 -24.44 -26.67
CA GLN A 211 3.20 -24.95 -27.28
C GLN A 211 3.42 -26.37 -26.76
#